data_AF-A0A2V9WVE1-F1
#
_entry.id   AF-A0A2V9WVE1-F1
#
_cell.length_a   1.000
_cell.length_b   1.000
_cell.length_c   1.000
_cell.angle_alpha   90.00
_cell.angle_beta   90.00
_cell.angle_gamma   90.00
#
_symmetry.space_group_name_H-M   'P 1'
#
loop_
_entity.id
_entity.type
_entity.pdbx_description
1 polymer ?
#
loop_
_entity_poly.entity_id
_entity_poly.type
_entity_poly.pdbx_seq_one_letter_code
_entity_poly.pdbx_strand_id
1 'polypeptide(L)'
;MAAVNTIVGIICGIAILFLLKFMQALTRELRDFRTTEETSVTYEAHMLWKIEDGVSTTRVQPYATQRDFCQTFAEDETALYLLSLLLTADASKAEQCFVAGLEDSVQGNPVFKEWARSWSRRMVIKNAVRMISPVPGQRNDAGHVTGLAALRSYFGGSLTDVVQLAPLERFVFVMSILEGHTPQECSILLNCTKQDVAIAQVRALQQVALAEANRLTPVVPGDDAAHAAHFLEPVQAA
;
A
#
# COMPACT_ATOMS: atom_id res chain seq x y z
N MET A 1 30.96 21.12 -3.23
CA MET A 1 30.51 20.42 -4.46
C MET A 1 30.60 18.90 -4.38
N ALA A 2 31.57 18.29 -3.70
CA ALA A 2 31.70 16.82 -3.63
C ALA A 2 30.52 16.11 -2.95
N ALA A 3 29.95 16.66 -1.86
CA ALA A 3 28.88 16.01 -1.10
C ALA A 3 27.53 15.91 -1.84
N VAL A 4 27.23 16.84 -2.74
CA VAL A 4 25.96 16.85 -3.51
C VAL A 4 25.95 15.73 -4.56
N ASN A 5 27.11 15.46 -5.19
CA ASN A 5 27.23 14.35 -6.15
C ASN A 5 27.06 12.98 -5.48
N THR A 6 27.47 12.83 -4.22
CA THR A 6 27.33 11.58 -3.48
C THR A 6 25.87 11.29 -3.11
N ILE A 7 25.12 12.32 -2.69
CA ILE A 7 23.70 12.18 -2.33
C ILE A 7 22.85 11.88 -3.58
N VAL A 8 23.10 12.57 -4.70
CA VAL A 8 22.41 12.30 -5.98
C VAL A 8 22.73 10.89 -6.47
N GLY A 9 23.96 10.40 -6.29
CA GLY A 9 24.34 9.03 -6.63
C GLY A 9 23.62 7.96 -5.80
N ILE A 10 23.42 8.21 -4.50
CA ILE A 10 22.69 7.28 -3.61
C ILE A 10 21.19 7.27 -3.94
N ILE A 11 20.58 8.44 -4.14
CA ILE A 11 19.15 8.54 -4.53
C ILE A 11 18.92 7.88 -5.88
N CYS A 12 19.82 8.10 -6.86
CA CYS A 12 19.74 7.46 -8.17
C CYS A 12 19.94 5.93 -8.07
N GLY A 13 20.87 5.47 -7.22
CA GLY A 13 21.11 4.05 -6.98
C GLY A 13 19.91 3.34 -6.33
N ILE A 14 19.28 3.95 -5.33
CA ILE A 14 18.07 3.41 -4.68
C ILE A 14 16.90 3.42 -5.68
N ALA A 15 16.72 4.49 -6.45
CA ALA A 15 15.71 4.56 -7.51
C ALA A 15 15.91 3.48 -8.58
N ILE A 16 17.16 3.20 -8.99
CA ILE A 16 17.48 2.14 -9.96
C ILE A 16 17.23 0.75 -9.37
N LEU A 17 17.56 0.50 -8.10
CA LEU A 17 17.28 -0.79 -7.44
C LEU A 17 15.77 -1.01 -7.26
N PHE A 18 15.02 0.03 -6.93
CA PHE A 18 13.56 0.00 -6.89
C PHE A 18 12.98 -0.22 -8.28
N LEU A 19 13.47 0.46 -9.32
CA LEU A 19 13.03 0.26 -10.70
C LEU A 19 13.39 -1.12 -11.23
N LEU A 20 14.53 -1.69 -10.85
CA LEU A 20 14.92 -3.05 -11.25
C LEU A 20 14.10 -4.12 -10.52
N LYS A 21 13.82 -3.96 -9.22
CA LYS A 21 12.89 -4.84 -8.51
C LYS A 21 11.46 -4.67 -9.00
N PHE A 22 11.05 -3.45 -9.32
CA PHE A 22 9.75 -3.13 -9.91
C PHE A 22 9.64 -3.69 -11.32
N MET A 23 10.69 -3.64 -12.14
CA MET A 23 10.75 -4.27 -13.46
C MET A 23 10.78 -5.80 -13.36
N GLN A 24 11.44 -6.39 -12.36
CA GLN A 24 11.42 -7.83 -12.12
C GLN A 24 10.06 -8.31 -11.58
N ALA A 25 9.41 -7.51 -10.75
CA ALA A 25 8.03 -7.71 -10.30
C ALA A 25 7.05 -7.54 -11.47
N LEU A 26 7.20 -6.50 -12.30
CA LEU A 26 6.46 -6.32 -13.55
C LEU A 26 6.75 -7.43 -14.55
N THR A 27 7.94 -8.01 -14.61
CA THR A 27 8.24 -9.09 -15.56
C THR A 27 7.65 -10.43 -15.09
N ARG A 28 7.42 -10.60 -13.78
CA ARG A 28 6.67 -11.72 -13.20
C ARG A 28 5.17 -11.51 -13.31
N GLU A 29 4.68 -10.33 -12.95
CA GLU A 29 3.27 -9.94 -13.03
C GLU A 29 2.81 -9.80 -14.48
N LEU A 30 3.53 -9.13 -15.39
CA LEU A 30 3.16 -9.08 -16.82
C LEU A 30 3.22 -10.44 -17.53
N ARG A 31 3.92 -11.45 -16.97
CA ARG A 31 3.84 -12.82 -17.48
C ARG A 31 2.54 -13.50 -17.07
N ASP A 32 1.96 -13.11 -15.93
CA ASP A 32 0.64 -13.53 -15.43
C ASP A 32 -0.51 -12.70 -16.04
N PHE A 33 -0.30 -11.38 -16.16
CA PHE A 33 -1.23 -10.35 -16.65
C PHE A 33 -1.43 -10.40 -18.17
N ARG A 34 -0.39 -10.68 -18.97
CA ARG A 34 -0.53 -10.76 -20.44
C ARG A 34 -1.46 -11.90 -20.87
N THR A 35 -1.66 -12.92 -20.03
CA THR A 35 -2.65 -13.98 -20.26
C THR A 35 -4.03 -13.68 -19.67
N THR A 36 -4.16 -12.70 -18.76
CA THR A 36 -5.39 -12.46 -17.97
C THR A 36 -6.07 -11.10 -18.21
N GLU A 37 -5.42 -10.12 -18.87
CA GLU A 37 -6.02 -8.79 -19.07
C GLU A 37 -6.68 -8.59 -20.45
N GLU A 38 -6.23 -9.30 -21.50
CA GLU A 38 -7.03 -9.42 -22.74
C GLU A 38 -8.33 -10.21 -22.53
N THR A 39 -8.49 -10.78 -21.34
CA THR A 39 -9.54 -11.73 -20.99
C THR A 39 -10.49 -11.26 -19.88
N SER A 40 -10.35 -10.04 -19.35
CA SER A 40 -11.23 -9.55 -18.28
C SER A 40 -12.48 -8.82 -18.82
N VAL A 41 -12.34 -7.98 -19.85
CA VAL A 41 -13.46 -7.20 -20.42
C VAL A 41 -14.22 -7.99 -21.51
N THR A 42 -13.59 -8.99 -22.11
CA THR A 42 -14.19 -9.86 -23.15
C THR A 42 -14.92 -11.08 -22.56
N TYR A 43 -14.66 -11.48 -21.31
CA TYR A 43 -15.15 -12.76 -20.77
C TYR A 43 -16.51 -12.65 -20.10
N GLU A 44 -16.98 -11.46 -19.71
CA GLU A 44 -18.40 -11.28 -19.37
C GLU A 44 -19.30 -11.62 -20.57
N ALA A 45 -18.87 -11.33 -21.80
CA ALA A 45 -19.58 -11.73 -23.02
C ALA A 45 -19.32 -13.20 -23.41
N HIS A 46 -18.14 -13.76 -23.10
CA HIS A 46 -17.75 -15.12 -23.49
C HIS A 46 -18.18 -16.22 -22.50
N MET A 47 -18.65 -15.86 -21.30
CA MET A 47 -19.25 -16.79 -20.33
C MET A 47 -20.63 -17.33 -20.76
N LEU A 48 -21.30 -16.71 -21.75
CA LEU A 48 -22.66 -17.09 -22.18
C LEU A 48 -22.75 -18.11 -23.33
N TRP A 49 -21.67 -18.43 -24.05
CA TRP A 49 -21.77 -19.15 -25.34
C TRP A 49 -21.13 -20.53 -25.39
N LYS A 50 -20.52 -21.03 -24.32
CA LYS A 50 -19.83 -22.34 -24.38
C LYS A 50 -20.66 -23.48 -23.77
N ILE A 51 -21.89 -23.62 -24.26
CA ILE A 51 -22.61 -24.89 -24.28
C ILE A 51 -22.60 -25.33 -25.73
N GLU A 52 -21.51 -25.97 -26.16
CA GLU A 52 -21.45 -27.07 -27.13
C GLU A 52 -20.01 -27.27 -27.60
N ASP A 53 -19.68 -28.56 -27.73
CA ASP A 53 -18.52 -29.17 -28.36
C ASP A 53 -17.16 -29.23 -27.63
N GLY A 54 -16.83 -30.48 -27.26
CA GLY A 54 -15.51 -31.03 -27.59
C GLY A 54 -14.72 -31.57 -26.41
N VAL A 55 -14.81 -32.89 -26.18
CA VAL A 55 -13.96 -33.67 -25.28
C VAL A 55 -12.48 -33.40 -25.56
N SER A 56 -11.77 -32.90 -24.55
CA SER A 56 -10.32 -33.04 -24.39
C SER A 56 -10.03 -32.97 -22.90
N THR A 57 -9.18 -33.88 -22.42
CA THR A 57 -8.79 -34.13 -21.04
C THR A 57 -8.28 -32.87 -20.33
N THR A 58 -9.20 -32.00 -19.95
CA THR A 58 -8.96 -30.78 -19.21
C THR A 58 -8.93 -31.19 -17.75
N ARG A 59 -7.76 -31.12 -17.10
CA ARG A 59 -7.69 -31.16 -15.64
C ARG A 59 -8.53 -29.98 -15.17
N VAL A 60 -9.80 -30.23 -14.82
CA VAL A 60 -10.71 -29.19 -14.34
C VAL A 60 -10.04 -28.58 -13.11
N GLN A 61 -9.50 -27.38 -13.28
CA GLN A 61 -8.90 -26.60 -12.20
C GLN A 61 -9.99 -26.41 -11.14
N PRO A 62 -9.83 -26.96 -9.92
CA PRO A 62 -10.88 -26.86 -8.93
C PRO A 62 -11.07 -25.40 -8.53
N TYR A 63 -12.34 -24.99 -8.43
CA TYR A 63 -12.69 -23.70 -7.83
C TYR A 63 -12.32 -23.70 -6.33
N ALA A 64 -12.00 -22.51 -5.82
CA ALA A 64 -11.75 -22.28 -4.41
C ALA A 64 -13.03 -22.58 -3.61
N THR A 65 -12.88 -23.37 -2.56
CA THR A 65 -13.93 -23.65 -1.58
C THR A 65 -13.79 -22.71 -0.38
N GLN A 66 -14.80 -22.68 0.49
CA GLN A 66 -14.71 -22.00 1.78
C GLN A 66 -13.44 -22.41 2.56
N ARG A 67 -13.10 -23.70 2.54
CA ARG A 67 -11.90 -24.21 3.22
C ARG A 67 -10.62 -23.60 2.66
N ASP A 68 -10.54 -23.43 1.34
CA ASP A 68 -9.35 -22.85 0.70
C ASP A 68 -9.18 -21.38 1.07
N PHE A 69 -10.28 -20.61 1.18
CA PHE A 69 -10.22 -19.24 1.67
C PHE A 69 -9.87 -19.16 3.15
N CYS A 70 -10.48 -19.97 4.01
CA CYS A 70 -10.11 -20.02 5.43
C CYS A 70 -8.62 -20.36 5.61
N GLN A 71 -8.10 -21.31 4.82
CA GLN A 71 -6.68 -21.65 4.82
C GLN A 71 -5.82 -20.48 4.34
N THR A 72 -6.20 -19.83 3.24
CA THR A 72 -5.49 -18.65 2.70
C THR A 72 -5.41 -17.53 3.73
N PHE A 73 -6.52 -17.20 4.40
CA PHE A 73 -6.54 -16.15 5.42
C PHE A 73 -5.77 -16.55 6.69
N ALA A 74 -5.70 -17.82 7.04
CA ALA A 74 -4.88 -18.28 8.16
C ALA A 74 -3.37 -18.26 7.82
N GLU A 75 -2.99 -18.67 6.60
CA GLU A 75 -1.60 -18.67 6.15
C GLU A 75 -1.06 -17.25 5.98
N ASP A 76 -1.88 -16.33 5.44
CA ASP A 76 -1.50 -14.94 5.18
C ASP A 76 -2.08 -13.96 6.21
N GLU A 77 -2.48 -14.44 7.40
CA GLU A 77 -3.20 -13.66 8.42
C GLU A 77 -2.52 -12.31 8.69
N THR A 78 -1.23 -12.36 8.98
CA THR A 78 -0.42 -11.17 9.27
C THR A 78 -0.40 -10.21 8.08
N ALA A 79 -0.18 -10.70 6.87
CA ALA A 79 -0.07 -9.86 5.68
C ALA A 79 -1.40 -9.20 5.32
N LEU A 80 -2.50 -9.95 5.38
CA LEU A 80 -3.84 -9.46 5.09
C LEU A 80 -4.35 -8.52 6.18
N TYR A 81 -4.07 -8.79 7.46
CA TYR A 81 -4.40 -7.88 8.55
C TYR A 81 -3.60 -6.57 8.47
N LEU A 82 -2.31 -6.63 8.14
CA LEU A 82 -1.49 -5.44 7.96
C LEU A 82 -1.95 -4.61 6.75
N LEU A 83 -2.37 -5.27 5.66
CA LEU A 83 -3.01 -4.59 4.54
C LEU A 83 -4.28 -3.85 4.99
N SER A 84 -5.17 -4.51 5.74
CA SER A 84 -6.36 -3.87 6.31
C SER A 84 -6.00 -2.68 7.20
N LEU A 85 -4.97 -2.80 8.05
CA LEU A 85 -4.52 -1.75 8.96
C LEU A 85 -3.92 -0.56 8.22
N LEU A 86 -3.12 -0.79 7.19
CA LEU A 86 -2.54 0.28 6.38
C LEU A 86 -3.61 1.06 5.62
N LEU A 87 -4.65 0.40 5.13
CA LEU A 87 -5.74 1.08 4.40
C LEU A 87 -6.65 1.85 5.36
N THR A 88 -7.04 1.24 6.48
CA THR A 88 -8.03 1.79 7.41
C THR A 88 -7.44 2.79 8.41
N ALA A 89 -6.14 2.72 8.69
CA ALA A 89 -5.43 3.46 9.72
C ALA A 89 -6.02 3.31 11.14
N ASP A 90 -6.89 2.33 11.37
CA ASP A 90 -7.55 2.09 12.65
C ASP A 90 -7.66 0.58 12.88
N ALA A 91 -7.22 0.09 14.04
CA ALA A 91 -7.16 -1.33 14.36
C ALA A 91 -8.55 -1.99 14.42
N SER A 92 -9.57 -1.29 14.93
CA SER A 92 -10.93 -1.84 14.98
C SER A 92 -11.52 -1.95 13.58
N LYS A 93 -11.31 -0.94 12.74
CA LYS A 93 -11.70 -0.98 11.32
C LYS A 93 -10.89 -2.01 10.53
N ALA A 94 -9.62 -2.21 10.86
CA ALA A 94 -8.77 -3.20 10.22
C ALA A 94 -9.27 -4.63 10.48
N GLU A 95 -9.64 -4.94 11.71
CA GLU A 95 -10.24 -6.23 12.09
C GLU A 95 -11.57 -6.45 11.35
N GLN A 96 -12.47 -5.46 11.39
CA GLN A 96 -13.73 -5.52 10.65
C GLN A 96 -13.50 -5.72 9.15
N CYS A 97 -12.53 -5.01 8.57
CA CYS A 97 -12.21 -5.11 7.15
C CYS A 97 -11.62 -6.48 6.79
N PHE A 98 -10.80 -7.06 7.68
CA PHE A 98 -10.23 -8.40 7.49
C PHE A 98 -11.32 -9.46 7.51
N VAL A 99 -12.20 -9.43 8.52
CA VAL A 99 -13.31 -10.39 8.66
C VAL A 99 -14.28 -10.27 7.48
N ALA A 100 -14.72 -9.05 7.15
CA ALA A 100 -15.57 -8.81 5.98
C ALA A 100 -14.89 -9.26 4.67
N GLY A 101 -13.57 -9.10 4.55
CA GLY A 101 -12.80 -9.59 3.41
C GLY A 101 -12.84 -11.12 3.27
N LEU A 102 -12.78 -11.86 4.37
CA LEU A 102 -12.94 -13.32 4.37
C LEU A 102 -14.37 -13.72 3.99
N GLU A 103 -15.37 -13.10 4.61
CA GLU A 103 -16.79 -13.38 4.32
C GLU A 103 -17.12 -13.12 2.84
N ASP A 104 -16.71 -11.98 2.30
CA ASP A 104 -16.90 -11.62 0.88
C ASP A 104 -16.11 -12.55 -0.07
N SER A 105 -14.95 -13.05 0.37
CA SER A 105 -14.19 -14.03 -0.43
C SER A 105 -14.94 -15.36 -0.54
N VAL A 106 -15.62 -15.78 0.53
CA VAL A 106 -16.40 -17.03 0.57
C VAL A 106 -17.74 -16.89 -0.15
N GLN A 107 -18.41 -15.75 0.00
CA GLN A 107 -19.76 -15.51 -0.56
C GLN A 107 -19.73 -14.96 -1.99
N GLY A 108 -18.58 -14.47 -2.44
CA GLY A 108 -18.41 -13.86 -3.76
C GLY A 108 -18.44 -14.86 -4.91
N ASN A 109 -18.05 -14.36 -6.08
CA ASN A 109 -18.00 -15.17 -7.30
C ASN A 109 -17.01 -16.34 -7.13
N PRO A 110 -17.34 -17.55 -7.63
CA PRO A 110 -16.39 -18.66 -7.65
C PRO A 110 -15.14 -18.29 -8.43
N VAL A 111 -13.97 -18.47 -7.82
CA VAL A 111 -12.65 -18.27 -8.45
C VAL A 111 -11.87 -19.57 -8.44
N PHE A 112 -10.89 -19.72 -9.34
CA PHE A 112 -9.98 -20.87 -9.29
C PHE A 112 -9.19 -20.88 -8.00
N LYS A 113 -8.89 -22.07 -7.47
CA LYS A 113 -8.15 -22.24 -6.22
C LYS A 113 -6.80 -21.51 -6.20
N GLU A 114 -6.08 -21.52 -7.32
CA GLU A 114 -4.80 -20.80 -7.49
C GLU A 114 -4.92 -19.28 -7.31
N TRP A 115 -6.11 -18.72 -7.51
CA TRP A 115 -6.36 -17.28 -7.41
C TRP A 115 -6.91 -16.89 -6.04
N ALA A 116 -7.11 -17.83 -5.12
CA ALA A 116 -7.69 -17.55 -3.80
C ALA A 116 -6.89 -16.49 -3.04
N ARG A 117 -5.56 -16.50 -3.13
CA ARG A 117 -4.68 -15.51 -2.48
C ARG A 117 -4.85 -14.10 -3.05
N SER A 118 -4.74 -13.94 -4.37
CA SER A 118 -4.89 -12.62 -5.02
C SER A 118 -6.33 -12.10 -4.86
N TRP A 119 -7.32 -12.98 -4.94
CA TRP A 119 -8.72 -12.66 -4.67
C TRP A 119 -8.95 -12.17 -3.25
N SER A 120 -8.36 -12.83 -2.25
CA SER A 120 -8.45 -12.44 -0.83
C SER A 120 -7.91 -11.03 -0.59
N ARG A 121 -6.73 -10.71 -1.16
CA ARG A 121 -6.17 -9.34 -1.10
C ARG A 121 -7.11 -8.31 -1.73
N ARG A 122 -7.66 -8.63 -2.92
CA ARG A 122 -8.63 -7.77 -3.60
C ARG A 122 -9.89 -7.54 -2.78
N MET A 123 -10.40 -8.57 -2.08
CA MET A 123 -11.58 -8.43 -1.22
C MET A 123 -11.31 -7.56 0.00
N VAL A 124 -10.12 -7.66 0.61
CA VAL A 124 -9.69 -6.75 1.68
C VAL A 124 -9.64 -5.31 1.17
N ILE A 125 -9.01 -5.04 0.02
CA ILE A 125 -8.94 -3.68 -0.56
C ILE A 125 -10.35 -3.14 -0.82
N LYS A 126 -11.23 -3.93 -1.46
CA LYS A 126 -12.60 -3.49 -1.75
C LYS A 126 -13.39 -3.18 -0.48
N ASN A 127 -13.25 -3.98 0.57
CA ASN A 127 -13.91 -3.72 1.85
C ASN A 127 -13.36 -2.46 2.53
N ALA A 128 -12.05 -2.24 2.48
CA ALA A 128 -11.46 -1.01 3.00
C ALA A 128 -11.97 0.23 2.24
N VAL A 129 -12.08 0.17 0.91
CA VAL A 129 -12.62 1.27 0.10
C VAL A 129 -14.06 1.58 0.51
N ARG A 130 -14.91 0.55 0.67
CA ARG A 130 -16.30 0.75 1.12
C ARG A 130 -16.38 1.39 2.51
N MET A 131 -15.51 0.96 3.42
CA MET A 131 -15.52 1.40 4.82
C MET A 131 -14.98 2.82 5.01
N ILE A 132 -13.93 3.19 4.28
CA ILE A 132 -13.26 4.49 4.43
C ILE A 132 -13.79 5.52 3.45
N SER A 133 -14.19 5.09 2.25
CA SER A 133 -14.65 5.94 1.15
C SER A 133 -13.68 7.12 0.90
N PRO A 134 -12.43 6.86 0.47
CA PRO A 134 -11.42 7.90 0.33
C PRO A 134 -11.80 8.89 -0.78
N VAL A 135 -11.94 10.17 -0.43
CA VAL A 135 -12.28 11.25 -1.37
C VAL A 135 -11.09 12.21 -1.56
N PRO A 136 -10.84 12.73 -2.78
CA PRO A 136 -9.83 13.77 -2.99
C PRO A 136 -10.00 14.98 -2.07
N GLY A 137 -8.91 15.42 -1.44
CA GLY A 137 -8.91 16.58 -0.55
C GLY A 137 -9.41 16.32 0.87
N GLN A 138 -9.87 15.10 1.17
CA GLN A 138 -10.18 14.69 2.54
C GLN A 138 -8.92 14.75 3.40
N ARG A 139 -9.01 15.39 4.57
CA ARG A 139 -7.93 15.40 5.56
C ARG A 139 -8.03 14.17 6.44
N ASN A 140 -6.89 13.76 6.98
CA ASN A 140 -6.90 12.74 8.02
C ASN A 140 -7.49 13.30 9.31
N ASP A 141 -8.41 12.54 9.91
CA ASP A 141 -8.85 12.80 11.27
C ASP A 141 -7.74 12.37 12.22
N ALA A 142 -6.90 13.32 12.63
CA ALA A 142 -5.70 13.09 13.44
C ALA A 142 -5.95 12.35 14.78
N GLY A 143 -7.21 12.23 15.22
CA GLY A 143 -7.61 11.51 16.42
C GLY A 143 -7.91 10.01 16.25
N HIS A 144 -7.97 9.48 15.02
CA HIS A 144 -8.44 8.09 14.77
C HIS A 144 -7.34 7.08 14.44
N VAL A 145 -6.05 7.46 14.48
CA VAL A 145 -4.98 6.51 14.13
C VAL A 145 -4.69 5.55 15.28
N THR A 146 -5.05 4.27 15.12
CA THR A 146 -4.81 3.21 16.10
C THR A 146 -4.00 2.06 15.47
N GLY A 147 -3.44 1.17 16.29
CA GLY A 147 -2.63 0.03 15.79
C GLY A 147 -1.17 0.35 15.43
N LEU A 148 -0.67 1.55 15.77
CA LEU A 148 0.74 1.93 15.53
C LEU A 148 1.75 0.97 16.15
N ALA A 149 1.43 0.38 17.31
CA ALA A 149 2.29 -0.61 17.97
C ALA A 149 2.48 -1.86 17.11
N ALA A 150 1.41 -2.35 16.48
CA ALA A 150 1.48 -3.48 15.56
C ALA A 150 2.37 -3.13 14.36
N LEU A 151 2.14 -1.99 13.70
CA LEU A 151 2.96 -1.55 12.57
C LEU A 151 4.46 -1.42 12.92
N ARG A 152 4.78 -0.85 14.09
CA ARG A 152 6.16 -0.73 14.57
C ARG A 152 6.81 -2.10 14.79
N SER A 153 6.06 -3.05 15.34
CA SER A 153 6.56 -4.40 15.57
C SER A 153 6.87 -5.14 14.26
N TYR A 154 6.07 -4.94 13.22
CA TYR A 154 6.22 -5.66 11.95
C TYR A 154 7.18 -4.99 10.96
N PHE A 155 7.24 -3.66 10.91
CA PHE A 155 7.95 -2.92 9.86
C PHE A 155 8.88 -1.80 10.36
N GLY A 156 9.06 -1.67 11.68
CA GLY A 156 9.75 -0.52 12.24
C GLY A 156 8.96 0.79 12.04
N GLY A 157 9.60 1.94 12.22
CA GLY A 157 8.93 3.25 12.13
C GLY A 157 8.36 3.59 10.74
N SER A 158 8.87 2.98 9.67
CA SER A 158 8.65 3.44 8.28
C SER A 158 7.18 3.44 7.84
N LEU A 159 6.43 2.39 8.18
CA LEU A 159 5.01 2.32 7.80
C LEU A 159 4.07 3.07 8.75
N THR A 160 4.58 3.61 9.87
CA THR A 160 3.75 4.46 10.74
C THR A 160 3.42 5.80 10.08
N ASP A 161 4.21 6.26 9.11
CA ASP A 161 3.88 7.49 8.38
C ASP A 161 2.80 7.28 7.33
N VAL A 162 2.70 6.06 6.78
CA VAL A 162 1.68 5.70 5.79
C VAL A 162 0.28 5.84 6.37
N VAL A 163 0.06 5.41 7.61
CA VAL A 163 -1.25 5.59 8.28
C VAL A 163 -1.56 7.04 8.61
N GLN A 164 -0.55 7.92 8.68
CA GLN A 164 -0.72 9.36 8.88
C GLN A 164 -1.03 10.13 7.59
N LEU A 165 -0.87 9.51 6.42
CA LEU A 165 -1.29 10.09 5.13
C LEU A 165 -2.81 10.22 5.08
N ALA A 166 -3.29 11.29 4.46
CA ALA A 166 -4.71 11.47 4.14
C ALA A 166 -5.29 10.23 3.39
N PRO A 167 -6.60 9.96 3.51
CA PRO A 167 -7.15 8.68 3.06
C PRO A 167 -6.87 8.34 1.60
N LEU A 168 -7.04 9.29 0.67
CA LEU A 168 -6.76 9.02 -0.74
C LEU A 168 -5.27 8.75 -0.98
N GLU A 169 -4.38 9.58 -0.46
CA GLU A 169 -2.93 9.42 -0.52
C GLU A 169 -2.50 8.05 0.05
N ARG A 170 -3.10 7.63 1.16
CA ARG A 170 -2.85 6.34 1.80
C ARG A 170 -3.28 5.17 0.93
N PHE A 171 -4.50 5.20 0.42
CA PHE A 171 -5.02 4.14 -0.46
C PHE A 171 -4.17 4.04 -1.74
N VAL A 172 -3.84 5.17 -2.37
CA VAL A 172 -3.00 5.18 -3.58
C VAL A 172 -1.59 4.68 -3.28
N PHE A 173 -0.98 5.06 -2.16
CA PHE A 173 0.33 4.54 -1.77
C PHE A 173 0.31 3.03 -1.60
N VAL A 174 -0.64 2.52 -0.80
CA VAL A 174 -0.75 1.08 -0.53
C VAL A 174 -1.06 0.33 -1.83
N MET A 175 -2.06 0.75 -2.59
CA MET A 175 -2.48 0.05 -3.81
C MET A 175 -1.43 0.10 -4.91
N SER A 176 -0.84 1.26 -5.21
CA SER A 176 0.10 1.39 -6.33
C SER A 176 1.51 0.94 -5.99
N ILE A 177 2.00 1.21 -4.77
CA ILE A 177 3.40 0.94 -4.40
C ILE A 177 3.55 -0.42 -3.73
N LEU A 178 2.66 -0.77 -2.79
CA LEU A 178 2.78 -2.03 -2.03
C LEU A 178 2.07 -3.20 -2.73
N GLU A 179 0.93 -2.93 -3.36
CA GLU A 179 0.13 -3.93 -4.07
C GLU A 179 0.30 -3.90 -5.60
N GLY A 180 1.13 -3.00 -6.13
CA GLY A 180 1.50 -2.97 -7.55
C GLY A 180 0.37 -2.61 -8.54
N HIS A 181 -0.75 -2.06 -8.07
CA HIS A 181 -1.87 -1.69 -8.94
C HIS A 181 -1.50 -0.52 -9.85
N THR A 182 -1.95 -0.60 -11.10
CA THR A 182 -1.81 0.49 -12.06
C THR A 182 -2.63 1.72 -11.65
N PRO A 183 -2.26 2.93 -12.10
CA PRO A 183 -3.07 4.13 -11.87
C PRO A 183 -4.52 3.99 -12.38
N GLN A 184 -4.70 3.21 -13.45
CA GLN A 184 -5.99 2.86 -14.05
C GLN A 184 -6.84 2.08 -13.05
N GLU A 185 -6.33 0.99 -12.50
CA GLU A 185 -7.06 0.15 -11.53
C GLU A 185 -7.38 0.93 -10.25
N CYS A 186 -6.43 1.74 -9.78
CA CYS A 186 -6.67 2.63 -8.63
C CYS A 186 -7.81 3.61 -8.91
N SER A 187 -7.84 4.24 -10.10
CA SER A 187 -8.90 5.18 -10.48
C SER A 187 -10.29 4.54 -10.49
N ILE A 188 -10.39 3.29 -10.96
CA ILE A 188 -11.64 2.53 -11.00
C ILE A 188 -12.07 2.13 -9.58
N LEU A 189 -11.16 1.54 -8.80
CA LEU A 189 -11.48 1.04 -7.46
C LEU A 189 -11.79 2.16 -6.47
N LEU A 190 -11.10 3.29 -6.56
CA LEU A 190 -11.29 4.45 -5.69
C LEU A 190 -12.34 5.43 -6.21
N ASN A 191 -12.94 5.16 -7.37
CA ASN A 191 -13.93 6.01 -8.02
C ASN A 191 -13.47 7.47 -8.15
N CYS A 192 -12.23 7.67 -8.62
CA CYS A 192 -11.62 9.00 -8.82
C CYS A 192 -10.93 9.08 -10.18
N THR A 193 -10.43 10.24 -10.57
CA THR A 193 -9.74 10.40 -11.87
C THR A 193 -8.29 9.88 -11.78
N LYS A 194 -7.72 9.49 -12.92
CA LYS A 194 -6.28 9.15 -12.99
C LYS A 194 -5.38 10.32 -12.56
N GLN A 195 -5.84 11.56 -12.78
CA GLN A 195 -5.14 12.75 -12.34
C GLN A 195 -5.12 12.86 -10.81
N ASP A 196 -6.25 12.57 -10.15
CA ASP A 196 -6.32 12.51 -8.68
C ASP A 196 -5.35 11.44 -8.13
N VAL A 197 -5.32 10.26 -8.75
CA VAL A 197 -4.38 9.19 -8.39
C VAL A 197 -2.93 9.66 -8.51
N ALA A 198 -2.57 10.29 -9.63
CA ALA A 198 -1.20 10.78 -9.85
C ALA A 198 -0.79 11.85 -8.82
N ILE A 199 -1.69 12.79 -8.52
CA ILE A 199 -1.46 13.83 -7.50
C ILE A 199 -1.31 13.21 -6.12
N ALA A 200 -2.21 12.29 -5.75
CA ALA A 200 -2.18 11.59 -4.48
C ALA A 200 -0.90 10.75 -4.32
N GLN A 201 -0.47 10.08 -5.38
CA GLN A 201 0.77 9.29 -5.39
C GLN A 201 2.01 10.17 -5.13
N VAL A 202 2.12 11.31 -5.82
CA VAL A 202 3.23 12.26 -5.61
C VAL A 202 3.24 12.78 -4.17
N ARG A 203 2.09 13.18 -3.64
CA ARG A 203 1.97 13.67 -2.25
C ARG A 203 2.34 12.60 -1.23
N ALA A 204 1.86 11.38 -1.40
CA ALA A 204 2.15 10.27 -0.51
C ALA A 204 3.66 9.99 -0.46
N LEU A 205 4.31 9.89 -1.64
CA LEU A 205 5.75 9.67 -1.73
C LEU A 205 6.56 10.80 -1.08
N GLN A 206 6.16 12.06 -1.30
CA GLN A 206 6.82 13.21 -0.69
C GLN A 206 6.72 13.19 0.84
N GLN A 207 5.54 12.89 1.39
CA GLN A 207 5.32 12.87 2.84
C GLN A 207 6.09 11.73 3.51
N VAL A 208 6.07 10.52 2.93
CA VAL A 208 6.84 9.39 3.44
C VAL A 208 8.35 9.66 3.35
N ALA A 209 8.84 10.19 2.23
CA ALA A 209 10.26 10.53 2.08
C ALA A 209 10.71 11.62 3.07
N LEU A 210 9.88 12.63 3.33
CA LEU A 210 10.17 13.67 4.32
C LEU A 210 10.21 13.11 5.75
N ALA A 211 9.29 12.22 6.09
CA ALA A 211 9.26 11.57 7.40
C ALA A 211 10.52 10.70 7.62
N GLU A 212 10.95 9.95 6.60
CA GLU A 212 12.21 9.20 6.64
C GLU A 212 13.43 10.11 6.79
N ALA A 213 13.49 11.22 6.03
CA ALA A 213 14.59 12.19 6.14
C ALA A 213 14.72 12.77 7.56
N ASN A 214 13.59 13.09 8.20
CA ASN A 214 13.55 13.61 9.57
C ASN A 214 13.99 12.60 10.63
N ARG A 215 13.94 11.29 10.33
CA ARG A 215 14.48 10.25 11.23
C ARG A 215 15.99 10.10 11.09
N LEU A 216 16.53 10.36 9.90
CA LEU A 216 17.95 10.20 9.59
C LEU A 216 18.78 11.43 9.98
N THR A 217 18.16 12.59 10.19
CA THR A 217 18.85 13.75 10.76
C THR A 217 18.90 13.62 12.29
N PRO A 218 20.09 13.48 12.90
CA PRO A 218 20.19 13.62 14.35
C PRO A 218 19.89 15.08 14.67
N VAL A 219 18.76 15.32 15.35
CA VAL A 219 18.57 16.57 16.08
C VAL A 219 19.66 16.61 17.15
N VAL A 220 20.77 17.28 16.85
CA VAL A 220 21.71 17.76 17.87
C VAL A 220 21.05 19.01 18.44
N PRO A 221 20.58 19.01 19.70
CA PRO A 221 20.25 20.26 20.37
C PRO A 221 21.55 21.04 20.47
N GLY A 222 21.67 22.13 19.72
CA GLY A 222 22.80 23.02 19.80
C GLY A 222 22.87 23.62 21.20
N ASP A 223 23.89 23.23 21.95
CA ASP A 223 24.26 23.72 23.28
C ASP A 223 24.98 25.09 23.19
N ASP A 224 24.67 25.90 22.17
CA ASP A 224 25.41 27.12 21.81
C ASP A 224 24.71 28.41 22.26
N ALA A 225 23.73 28.33 23.16
CA ALA A 225 23.13 29.51 23.80
C ALA A 225 23.81 29.91 25.12
N ALA A 226 24.70 29.08 25.68
CA ALA A 226 25.30 29.34 27.00
C ALA A 226 26.65 30.07 26.97
N HIS A 227 27.36 30.12 25.82
CA HIS A 227 28.70 30.72 25.76
C HIS A 227 28.74 32.22 25.36
N ALA A 228 27.61 32.83 25.00
CA ALA A 228 27.57 34.25 24.64
C ALA A 228 27.40 35.20 25.85
N ALA A 229 27.23 34.68 27.07
CA ALA A 229 26.95 35.50 28.26
C ALA A 229 28.19 35.93 29.07
N HIS A 230 29.41 35.51 28.70
CA HIS A 230 30.59 35.73 29.54
C HIS A 230 31.51 36.90 29.16
N PHE A 231 31.13 37.75 28.20
CA PHE A 231 32.00 38.84 27.69
C PHE A 231 31.51 40.27 27.95
N LEU A 232 30.72 40.49 29.01
CA LEU A 232 30.42 41.84 29.50
C LEU A 232 30.62 41.92 31.02
N GLU A 233 31.88 41.88 31.45
CA GLU A 233 32.27 42.47 32.73
C GLU A 233 32.69 43.94 32.47
N PRO A 234 32.08 44.93 33.13
CA PRO A 234 32.54 46.31 33.08
C PRO A 234 33.81 46.45 33.93
N VAL A 235 34.88 46.98 33.34
CA VAL A 235 36.06 47.43 34.08
C VAL A 235 35.64 48.54 35.04
N GLN A 236 35.64 48.25 36.34
CA GLN A 236 35.59 49.24 37.42
C GLN A 236 36.93 49.31 38.16
N ALA A 237 37.25 50.56 38.56
CA ALA A 237 38.27 51.02 39.50
C ALA A 237 39.72 51.07 38.96
N ALA A 238 40.52 52.11 39.20
CA ALA A 238 40.45 53.22 40.16
C ALA A 238 41.23 54.44 39.61
#